data_AF-A0A091N1Y3-F1
#
_entry.id   AF-A0A091N1Y3-F1
#
_cell.length_a   1.000
_cell.length_b   1.000
_cell.length_c   1.000
_cell.angle_alpha   90.00
_cell.angle_beta   90.00
_cell.angle_gamma   90.00
#
_symmetry.space_group_name_H-M   'P 1'
#
loop_
_entity.id
_entity.type
_entity.pdbx_description
1 polymer ?
#
loop_
_entity_poly.entity_id
_entity_poly.type
_entity_poly.pdbx_seq_one_letter_code
_entity_poly.pdbx_strand_id
1 'polypeptide(L)'
;RHGTCCAGEVAAVANNGICGVGVTFLARIGGVRMLDGDMTDMLEAQALSLHSQHMHIYSASWGPKDNTKTVDGLGVLGAAAF
;
A
#
# COMPACT_ATOMS: atom_id res chain seq x y z
N ARG A 1 11.20 4.90 -3.04
CA ARG A 1 10.90 5.21 -4.46
C ARG A 1 9.53 4.67 -4.87
N HIS A 2 9.30 3.36 -4.75
CA HIS A 2 8.07 2.69 -5.19
C HIS A 2 6.77 3.35 -4.66
N GLY A 3 6.60 3.43 -3.33
CA GLY A 3 5.37 3.98 -2.73
C GLY A 3 5.07 5.45 -3.10
N THR A 4 6.09 6.30 -3.29
CA THR A 4 5.91 7.69 -3.71
C THR A 4 5.39 7.79 -5.15
N CYS A 5 5.86 6.93 -6.05
CA CYS A 5 5.34 6.85 -7.42
C CYS A 5 3.87 6.40 -7.42
N CYS A 6 3.55 5.32 -6.69
CA CYS A 6 2.17 4.83 -6.56
C CYS A 6 1.24 5.90 -5.95
N ALA A 7 1.71 6.67 -4.97
CA ALA A 7 0.92 7.76 -4.39
C ALA A 7 0.65 8.89 -5.41
N GLY A 8 1.62 9.20 -6.27
CA GLY A 8 1.45 10.17 -7.34
C GLY A 8 0.39 9.75 -8.36
N GLU A 9 0.37 8.48 -8.75
CA GLU A 9 -0.64 7.94 -9.68
C GLU A 9 -2.07 8.11 -9.16
N VAL A 10 -2.28 7.98 -7.84
CA VAL A 10 -3.61 8.09 -7.21
C VAL A 10 -3.99 9.55 -6.93
N ALA A 11 -3.11 10.34 -6.32
CA ALA A 11 -3.50 11.62 -5.73
C ALA A 11 -2.45 12.74 -5.94
N ALA A 12 -1.64 12.69 -7.00
CA ALA A 12 -0.85 13.87 -7.37
C ALA A 12 -1.76 15.09 -7.60
N VAL A 13 -1.35 16.22 -7.03
CA VAL A 13 -2.14 17.46 -6.99
C VAL A 13 -2.32 18.04 -8.39
N ALA A 14 -3.56 18.37 -8.76
CA ALA A 14 -3.87 19.04 -10.03
C ALA A 14 -3.56 20.55 -9.99
N ASN A 15 -3.33 21.15 -11.15
CA ASN A 15 -3.28 22.61 -11.35
C ASN A 15 -2.24 23.37 -10.51
N ASN A 16 -1.13 22.74 -10.13
CA ASN A 16 -0.04 23.37 -9.37
C ASN A 16 1.23 23.61 -10.20
N GLY A 17 1.24 23.22 -11.48
CA GLY A 17 2.40 23.35 -12.36
C GLY A 17 3.56 22.38 -12.07
N ILE A 18 3.34 21.32 -11.28
CA ILE A 18 4.37 20.36 -10.86
C ILE A 18 3.99 18.95 -11.34
N CYS A 19 4.85 18.32 -12.15
CA CYS A 19 4.67 16.95 -12.64
C CYS A 19 3.31 16.72 -13.37
N GLY A 20 2.63 15.61 -13.11
CA GLY A 20 1.31 15.27 -13.64
C GLY A 20 0.19 15.35 -12.59
N VAL A 21 -0.94 14.70 -12.86
CA VAL A 21 -2.13 14.69 -11.99
C VAL A 21 -2.53 13.25 -11.63
N GLY A 22 -2.98 13.03 -10.40
CA GLY A 22 -3.48 11.73 -9.95
C GLY A 22 -4.91 11.48 -10.41
N VAL A 23 -5.29 10.21 -10.54
CA VAL A 23 -6.66 9.81 -10.96
C VAL A 23 -7.73 10.41 -10.06
N THR A 24 -7.45 10.50 -8.75
CA THR A 24 -8.31 11.09 -7.73
C THR A 24 -7.57 12.21 -7.00
N PHE A 25 -7.16 13.26 -7.72
CA PHE A 25 -6.35 14.37 -7.18
C PHE A 25 -6.99 15.18 -6.03
N LEU A 26 -8.26 14.96 -5.71
CA LEU A 26 -8.95 15.53 -4.53
C LEU A 26 -8.95 14.59 -3.32
N ALA A 27 -8.52 13.33 -3.48
CA ALA A 27 -8.47 12.37 -2.38
C ALA A 27 -7.32 12.68 -1.41
N ARG A 28 -7.47 12.25 -0.17
CA ARG A 28 -6.38 12.24 0.81
C ARG A 28 -5.57 10.97 0.62
N ILE A 29 -4.25 11.10 0.59
CA ILE A 29 -3.33 9.98 0.47
C ILE A 29 -2.35 9.91 1.64
N GLY A 30 -2.11 8.70 2.12
CA GLY A 30 -1.11 8.39 3.14
C GLY A 30 -0.24 7.22 2.67
N GLY A 31 0.78 6.87 3.45
CA GLY A 31 1.66 5.75 3.15
C GLY A 31 2.01 4.97 4.41
N VAL A 32 1.97 3.64 4.31
CA VAL A 32 2.46 2.72 5.34
C VAL A 32 3.83 2.19 4.88
N ARG A 33 4.88 2.49 5.65
CA ARG A 33 6.23 2.05 5.34
C ARG A 33 6.53 0.74 6.06
N MET A 34 6.37 -0.39 5.37
CA MET A 34 6.60 -1.73 5.92
C MET A 34 7.63 -2.57 5.16
N LEU A 35 7.92 -2.25 3.89
CA LEU A 35 8.74 -3.08 3.00
C LEU A 35 10.27 -2.84 3.10
N ASP A 36 10.72 -1.93 3.98
CA ASP A 36 12.14 -1.57 4.10
C ASP A 36 12.90 -2.42 5.12
N GLY A 37 12.40 -3.63 5.41
CA GLY A 37 12.99 -4.58 6.35
C GLY A 37 12.33 -5.95 6.29
N ASP A 38 12.58 -6.78 7.30
CA ASP A 38 11.99 -8.12 7.38
C ASP A 38 10.47 -8.03 7.53
N MET A 39 9.79 -8.66 6.56
CA MET A 39 8.35 -8.73 6.52
C MET A 39 7.89 -9.92 7.37
N THR A 40 7.05 -9.63 8.37
CA THR A 40 6.47 -10.63 9.27
C THR A 40 4.95 -10.56 9.20
N ASP A 41 4.29 -11.68 9.49
CA ASP A 41 2.82 -11.78 9.55
C ASP A 41 2.20 -10.72 10.48
N MET A 42 2.86 -10.39 11.59
CA MET A 42 2.41 -9.34 12.50
C MET A 42 2.49 -7.95 11.87
N LEU A 43 3.59 -7.63 11.17
CA LEU A 43 3.76 -6.34 10.51
C LEU A 43 2.74 -6.17 9.38
N GLU A 44 2.47 -7.26 8.66
CA GLU A 44 1.47 -7.35 7.63
C GLU A 44 0.06 -7.09 8.17
N ALA A 45 -0.32 -7.76 9.26
CA ALA A 45 -1.58 -7.54 9.94
C ALA A 45 -1.74 -6.09 10.44
N GLN A 46 -0.70 -5.51 11.01
CA GLN A 46 -0.71 -4.12 11.49
C GLN A 46 -0.88 -3.12 10.34
N ALA A 47 -0.25 -3.39 9.19
CA ALA A 47 -0.38 -2.52 8.02
C ALA A 47 -1.79 -2.57 7.42
N LEU A 48 -2.38 -3.77 7.32
CA LEU A 48 -3.72 -3.98 6.77
C LEU A 48 -4.84 -3.45 7.68
N SER A 49 -4.64 -3.44 8.99
CA SER A 49 -5.62 -2.93 9.97
C SER A 49 -5.44 -1.45 10.35
N LEU A 50 -4.45 -0.75 9.78
CA LEU A 50 -4.08 0.60 10.19
C LEU A 50 -5.20 1.62 9.94
N HIS A 51 -5.88 2.05 11.00
CA HIS A 51 -6.95 3.05 10.92
C HIS A 51 -8.07 2.67 9.93
N SER A 52 -8.55 1.42 10.00
CA SER A 52 -9.63 0.90 9.14
C SER A 52 -10.92 1.72 9.14
N GLN A 53 -11.19 2.51 10.18
CA GLN A 53 -12.34 3.43 10.24
C GLN A 53 -12.13 4.75 9.47
N HIS A 54 -10.89 5.04 9.04
CA HIS A 54 -10.52 6.27 8.33
C HIS A 54 -10.02 6.00 6.90
N MET A 55 -9.30 4.89 6.71
CA MET A 55 -8.77 4.45 5.42
C MET A 55 -9.85 3.68 4.65
N HIS A 56 -10.28 4.20 3.51
CA HIS A 56 -11.31 3.55 2.69
C HIS A 56 -10.72 2.54 1.69
N ILE A 57 -9.50 2.78 1.23
CA ILE A 57 -8.83 1.99 0.20
C ILE A 57 -7.38 1.78 0.61
N TYR A 58 -6.93 0.54 0.58
CA TYR A 58 -5.52 0.18 0.66
C TYR A 58 -5.04 -0.25 -0.73
N SER A 59 -3.89 0.28 -1.15
CA SER A 59 -3.23 -0.13 -2.39
C SER A 59 -1.89 -0.76 -2.03
N ALA A 60 -1.78 -2.06 -2.29
CA ALA A 60 -0.62 -2.87 -1.97
C ALA A 60 -0.21 -3.70 -3.19
N SER A 61 1.06 -3.62 -3.55
CA SER A 61 1.68 -4.40 -4.62
C SER A 61 2.95 -5.08 -4.09
N TRP A 62 2.76 -5.84 -3.01
CA TRP A 62 3.73 -6.76 -2.44
C TRP A 62 3.07 -8.15 -2.35
N GLY A 63 3.88 -9.19 -2.19
CA GLY A 63 3.41 -10.56 -2.13
C GLY A 63 4.55 -11.57 -2.25
N PRO A 64 4.22 -12.85 -2.50
CA PRO A 64 5.20 -13.89 -2.74
C PRO A 64 6.11 -13.56 -3.92
N LYS A 65 7.24 -14.27 -4.02
CA LYS A 65 8.20 -14.06 -5.10
C LYS A 65 7.62 -14.48 -6.46
N ASP A 66 7.64 -13.57 -7.43
CA ASP A 66 7.19 -13.78 -8.81
C ASP A 66 8.15 -14.65 -9.64
N ASN A 67 8.33 -15.92 -9.27
CA ASN A 67 9.33 -16.83 -9.88
C ASN A 67 8.75 -18.15 -10.40
N THR A 68 7.43 -18.20 -10.63
CA THR A 68 6.66 -19.40 -11.06
C THR A 68 6.82 -20.65 -10.21
N LYS A 69 7.51 -20.57 -9.07
CA LYS A 69 7.83 -21.67 -8.16
C LYS A 69 7.29 -21.47 -6.75
N THR A 70 7.02 -20.23 -6.37
CA THR A 70 6.57 -19.86 -5.03
C THR A 70 5.04 -19.88 -5.00
N VAL A 71 4.49 -20.65 -4.07
CA VAL A 71 3.07 -20.61 -3.71
C VAL A 71 3.04 -20.26 -2.23
N ASP A 72 2.55 -19.06 -1.93
CA ASP A 72 2.50 -18.52 -0.57
C ASP A 72 1.35 -17.50 -0.50
N GLY A 73 0.99 -17.07 0.69
CA GLY A 73 -0.13 -16.14 0.91
C GLY A 73 -0.03 -15.42 2.25
N LEU A 74 -1.14 -14.81 2.67
CA LEU A 74 -1.22 -14.16 3.97
C LEU A 74 -0.98 -15.17 5.10
N GLY A 75 -0.27 -14.75 6.15
CA GLY A 75 -0.22 -15.50 7.40
C GLY A 75 -1.53 -15.41 8.20
N VAL A 76 -1.57 -16.05 9.36
CA VAL A 76 -2.79 -16.16 10.18
C VAL A 76 -3.22 -14.79 10.70
N LEU A 77 -2.27 -13.95 11.11
CA LEU A 77 -2.57 -12.60 11.59
C LEU A 77 -2.99 -11.68 10.44
N GLY A 78 -2.30 -11.75 9.30
CA GLY A 78 -2.65 -10.99 8.10
C GLY A 78 -4.06 -11.31 7.61
N ALA A 79 -4.45 -12.58 7.61
CA ALA A 79 -5.80 -12.99 7.25
C ALA A 79 -6.87 -12.52 8.26
N ALA A 80 -6.53 -12.39 9.53
CA ALA A 80 -7.42 -11.91 10.59
C ALA A 80 -7.53 -10.37 10.66
N ALA A 81 -6.75 -9.63 9.86
CA ALA A 81 -6.74 -8.18 9.86
C ALA A 81 -7.91 -7.54 9.09
N PHE A 82 -8.72 -8.36 8.40
CA PHE A 82 -9.88 -7.95 7.60
C PHE A 82 -11.20 -8.04 8.38
#